data_AF-A0A6H0S161-F1
#
_entry.id   AF-A0A6H0S161-F1
#
_cell.length_a   1.000
_cell.length_b   1.000
_cell.length_c   1.000
_cell.angle_alpha   90.00
_cell.angle_beta   90.00
_cell.angle_gamma   90.00
#
_symmetry.space_group_name_H-M   'P 1'
#
loop_
_entity.id
_entity.type
_entity.pdbx_description
1 polymer ?
#
loop_
_entity_poly.entity_id
_entity_poly.type
_entity_poly.pdbx_seq_one_letter_code
_entity_poly.pdbx_strand_id
1 'polypeptide(L)'
;MRSTPAAMPGVFKYRKMQDLAKKQGLTNRSLAAAVHVNQGTVSRWAKGEAAPSPKFIARLAEVLGVDPSELYVVTETARNLAYYRVLAGYSLAQLAPLIGASPVHLGRMEAGRSSIPPQVRDKLKEHLNLDEELLAKAIRRSQTHRRHPVARPFEFVKVAQPATQPATQHLIGA
;
A
#
# COMPACT_ATOMS: atom_id res chain seq x y z
N MET A 1 -9.74 -12.11 11.66
CA MET A 1 -8.97 -10.86 11.46
C MET A 1 -8.97 -10.51 9.98
N ARG A 2 -9.58 -9.39 9.57
CA ARG A 2 -9.45 -8.89 8.20
C ARG A 2 -8.07 -8.24 8.10
N SER A 3 -7.12 -8.90 7.46
CA SER A 3 -5.87 -8.27 7.08
C SER A 3 -6.22 -7.17 6.09
N THR A 4 -6.37 -5.92 6.56
CA THR A 4 -6.34 -4.76 5.68
C THR A 4 -5.06 -4.89 4.86
N PRO A 5 -5.13 -5.08 3.53
CA PRO A 5 -3.92 -5.23 2.74
C PRO A 5 -3.11 -3.96 2.96
N ALA A 6 -1.87 -4.12 3.44
CA ALA A 6 -0.94 -3.01 3.59
C ALA A 6 -0.99 -2.12 2.34
N ALA A 7 -1.13 -0.80 2.51
CA ALA A 7 -1.41 0.19 1.47
C ALA A 7 -0.90 -0.22 0.08
N MET A 8 -1.79 -0.78 -0.71
CA MET A 8 -1.56 -1.26 -2.08
C MET A 8 -1.74 -0.03 -3.00
N PRO A 9 -0.72 0.49 -3.69
CA PRO A 9 -0.82 1.73 -4.46
C PRO A 9 -1.67 1.65 -5.75
N GLY A 10 -2.13 0.45 -6.12
CA GLY A 10 -2.72 0.12 -7.41
C GLY A 10 -3.98 -0.71 -7.36
N VAL A 11 -4.46 -1.05 -8.55
CA VAL A 11 -5.74 -1.70 -8.79
C VAL A 11 -5.52 -3.08 -9.41
N PHE A 12 -6.18 -4.09 -8.84
CA PHE A 12 -6.24 -5.42 -9.43
C PHE A 12 -7.23 -5.46 -10.61
N LYS A 13 -6.77 -5.95 -11.76
CA LYS A 13 -7.55 -6.04 -13.01
C LYS A 13 -8.28 -7.37 -13.09
N TYR A 14 -9.37 -7.48 -12.34
CA TYR A 14 -10.17 -8.71 -12.27
C TYR A 14 -10.69 -9.20 -13.64
N ARG A 15 -11.10 -8.30 -14.53
CA ARG A 15 -11.55 -8.67 -15.89
C ARG A 15 -10.44 -9.32 -16.70
N LYS A 16 -9.22 -8.76 -16.63
CA LYS A 16 -8.04 -9.32 -17.29
C LYS A 16 -7.70 -10.71 -16.75
N MET A 17 -7.77 -10.91 -15.42
CA MET A 17 -7.64 -12.24 -14.81
C MET A 17 -8.68 -13.22 -15.36
N GLN A 18 -9.96 -12.82 -15.45
CA GLN A 18 -11.03 -13.66 -15.99
C GLN A 18 -10.79 -14.02 -17.46
N ASP A 19 -10.36 -13.05 -18.29
CA ASP A 19 -10.10 -13.26 -19.71
C ASP A 19 -8.94 -14.26 -19.92
N LEU A 20 -7.85 -14.12 -19.14
CA LEU A 20 -6.72 -15.04 -19.18
C LEU A 20 -7.12 -16.45 -18.72
N ALA A 21 -7.87 -16.56 -17.62
CA ALA A 21 -8.36 -17.85 -17.14
C ALA A 21 -9.25 -18.53 -18.20
N LYS A 22 -10.17 -17.78 -18.81
CA LYS A 22 -11.05 -18.28 -19.88
C LYS A 22 -10.26 -18.77 -21.10
N LYS A 23 -9.22 -18.04 -21.52
CA LYS A 23 -8.34 -18.44 -22.63
C LYS A 23 -7.61 -19.77 -22.37
N GLN A 24 -7.37 -20.10 -21.11
CA GLN A 24 -6.78 -21.37 -20.68
C GLN A 24 -7.82 -22.45 -20.35
N GLY A 25 -9.11 -22.18 -20.58
CA GLY A 25 -10.19 -23.12 -20.24
C GLY A 25 -10.42 -23.29 -18.73
N LEU A 26 -9.89 -22.39 -17.89
CA LEU A 26 -10.05 -22.45 -16.44
C LEU A 26 -11.40 -21.85 -16.02
N THR A 27 -12.09 -22.58 -15.15
CA THR A 27 -13.28 -22.09 -14.43
C THR A 27 -12.87 -21.41 -13.13
N ASN A 28 -13.76 -20.64 -12.50
CA ASN A 28 -13.49 -20.11 -11.15
C ASN A 28 -13.17 -21.22 -10.14
N ARG A 29 -13.74 -22.43 -10.30
CA ARG A 29 -13.48 -23.57 -9.43
C ARG A 29 -12.07 -24.11 -9.63
N SER A 30 -11.65 -24.33 -10.88
CA SER A 30 -10.30 -24.84 -11.17
C SER A 30 -9.22 -23.79 -10.86
N LEU A 31 -9.47 -22.52 -11.15
CA LEU A 31 -8.58 -21.42 -10.77
C LEU A 31 -8.42 -21.33 -9.25
N ALA A 32 -9.52 -21.46 -8.50
CA ALA A 32 -9.47 -21.47 -7.04
C ALA A 32 -8.66 -22.66 -6.49
N ALA A 33 -8.82 -23.84 -7.07
CA ALA A 33 -8.02 -25.01 -6.72
C ALA A 33 -6.52 -24.79 -7.00
N ALA A 34 -6.17 -24.22 -8.16
CA ALA A 34 -4.79 -23.95 -8.56
C ALA A 34 -4.06 -22.94 -7.66
N VAL A 35 -4.80 -21.98 -7.08
CA VAL A 35 -4.27 -20.99 -6.13
C VAL A 35 -4.57 -21.33 -4.66
N HIS A 36 -5.10 -22.53 -4.40
CA HIS A 36 -5.41 -23.07 -3.06
C HIS A 36 -6.33 -22.17 -2.22
N VAL A 37 -7.44 -21.73 -2.80
CA VAL A 37 -8.51 -21.00 -2.10
C VAL A 37 -9.87 -21.62 -2.41
N ASN A 38 -10.90 -21.22 -1.66
CA ASN A 38 -12.28 -21.59 -1.99
C ASN A 38 -12.75 -20.83 -3.26
N GLN A 39 -13.54 -21.49 -4.11
CA GLN A 39 -14.21 -20.91 -5.28
C GLN A 39 -14.90 -19.57 -4.97
N GLY A 40 -15.58 -19.45 -3.82
CA GLY A 40 -16.24 -18.21 -3.42
C GLY A 40 -15.28 -17.01 -3.31
N THR A 41 -14.01 -17.25 -2.97
CA THR A 41 -12.97 -16.22 -2.94
C THR A 41 -12.61 -15.73 -4.34
N VAL A 42 -12.38 -16.65 -5.29
CA VAL A 42 -12.13 -16.28 -6.68
C VAL A 42 -13.34 -15.61 -7.31
N SER A 43 -14.56 -16.06 -7.00
CA SER A 43 -15.79 -15.40 -7.46
C SER A 43 -15.90 -13.95 -6.99
N ARG A 44 -15.57 -13.65 -5.73
CA ARG A 44 -15.51 -12.27 -5.22
C ARG A 44 -14.45 -11.43 -5.95
N TRP A 45 -13.27 -12.00 -6.21
CA TRP A 45 -12.23 -11.33 -7.00
C TRP A 45 -12.69 -11.04 -8.42
N ALA A 46 -13.26 -12.04 -9.09
CA ALA A 46 -13.75 -11.97 -10.46
C ALA A 46 -14.90 -10.97 -10.65
N LYS A 47 -15.62 -10.62 -9.58
CA LYS A 47 -16.65 -9.58 -9.58
C LYS A 47 -16.13 -8.21 -9.14
N GLY A 48 -14.88 -8.11 -8.71
CA GLY A 48 -14.30 -6.90 -8.13
C GLY A 48 -14.83 -6.57 -6.73
N GLU A 49 -15.55 -7.47 -6.08
CA GLU A 49 -16.08 -7.31 -4.71
C GLU A 49 -14.97 -7.37 -3.65
N ALA A 50 -13.83 -7.96 -4.00
CA ALA A 50 -12.63 -7.98 -3.17
C ALA A 50 -11.36 -7.96 -4.06
N ALA A 51 -10.27 -7.43 -3.53
CA ALA A 51 -8.95 -7.56 -4.14
C ALA A 51 -8.18 -8.77 -3.56
N PRO A 52 -7.41 -9.52 -4.37
CA PRO A 52 -6.48 -10.50 -3.85
C PRO A 52 -5.34 -9.83 -3.06
N SER A 53 -4.76 -10.55 -2.09
CA SER A 53 -3.53 -10.10 -1.42
C SER A 53 -2.32 -10.21 -2.37
N PRO A 54 -1.18 -9.56 -2.08
CA PRO A 54 0.04 -9.69 -2.89
C PRO A 54 0.39 -11.13 -3.24
N LYS A 55 0.38 -12.02 -2.23
CA LYS A 55 0.63 -13.46 -2.40
C LYS A 55 -0.24 -14.07 -3.49
N PHE A 56 -1.54 -13.76 -3.49
CA PHE A 56 -2.47 -14.29 -4.47
C PHE A 56 -2.37 -13.61 -5.82
N ILE A 57 -1.98 -12.33 -5.89
CA ILE A 57 -1.68 -11.67 -7.17
C ILE A 57 -0.52 -12.40 -7.87
N ALA A 58 0.59 -12.62 -7.16
CA ALA A 58 1.74 -13.34 -7.69
C ALA A 58 1.39 -14.78 -8.07
N ARG A 59 0.63 -15.49 -7.23
CA ARG A 59 0.21 -16.88 -7.53
C ARG A 59 -0.76 -16.96 -8.71
N LEU A 60 -1.68 -16.00 -8.86
CA LEU A 60 -2.56 -15.93 -10.03
C LEU A 60 -1.75 -15.66 -11.31
N ALA A 61 -0.75 -14.78 -11.24
CA ALA A 61 0.12 -14.49 -12.36
C ALA A 61 0.92 -15.73 -12.80
N GLU A 62 1.47 -16.47 -11.84
CA GLU A 62 2.16 -17.76 -12.07
C GLU A 62 1.23 -18.79 -12.73
N VAL A 63 0.04 -19.03 -12.16
CA VAL A 63 -0.94 -19.98 -12.71
C VAL A 63 -1.40 -19.58 -14.12
N LEU A 64 -1.54 -18.28 -14.37
CA LEU A 64 -1.97 -17.75 -15.66
C LEU A 64 -0.81 -17.54 -16.64
N GLY A 65 0.44 -17.80 -16.24
CA GLY A 65 1.62 -17.64 -17.10
C GLY A 65 1.85 -16.22 -17.59
N VAL A 66 1.56 -15.21 -16.76
CA VAL A 66 1.73 -13.78 -17.09
C VAL A 66 2.58 -13.08 -16.03
N ASP A 67 3.09 -11.89 -16.37
CA ASP A 67 3.74 -11.04 -15.38
C ASP A 67 2.70 -10.47 -14.39
N PRO A 68 2.99 -10.41 -13.07
CA PRO A 68 2.08 -9.84 -12.08
C PRO A 68 1.61 -8.40 -12.39
N SER A 69 2.41 -7.62 -13.13
CA SER A 69 2.05 -6.27 -13.56
C SER A 69 0.90 -6.22 -14.57
N GLU A 70 0.59 -7.32 -15.26
CA GLU A 70 -0.62 -7.43 -16.10
C GLU A 70 -1.90 -7.51 -15.26
N LEU A 71 -1.80 -8.08 -14.05
CA LEU A 71 -2.93 -8.25 -13.14
C LEU A 71 -3.04 -7.11 -12.12
N TYR A 72 -1.93 -6.45 -11.79
CA TYR A 72 -1.89 -5.36 -10.81
C TYR A 72 -1.20 -4.13 -11.38
N VAL A 73 -1.98 -3.06 -11.58
CA VAL A 73 -1.49 -1.86 -12.26
C VAL A 73 -1.52 -0.64 -11.37
N VAL A 74 -0.53 0.22 -11.60
CA VAL A 74 -0.44 1.59 -11.07
C VAL A 74 -0.07 2.52 -12.23
N THR A 75 -0.27 3.82 -12.06
CA THR A 75 0.33 4.80 -12.96
C THR A 75 1.85 4.72 -12.88
N GLU A 76 2.57 5.13 -13.93
CA GLU A 76 4.03 5.05 -13.96
C GLU A 76 4.68 5.83 -12.80
N THR A 77 4.12 7.00 -12.46
CA THR A 77 4.56 7.83 -11.33
C THR A 77 4.35 7.16 -9.97
N ALA A 78 3.38 6.25 -9.86
CA ALA A 78 3.06 5.51 -8.63
C ALA A 78 3.81 4.16 -8.50
N ARG A 79 4.69 3.78 -9.45
CA ARG A 79 5.55 2.58 -9.37
C ARG A 79 6.68 2.74 -8.35
N ASN A 80 6.31 2.82 -7.08
CA ASN A 80 7.21 2.96 -5.92
C ASN A 80 7.60 1.58 -5.33
N LEU A 81 8.29 1.55 -4.20
CA LEU A 81 8.69 0.27 -3.56
C LEU A 81 7.52 -0.63 -3.19
N ALA A 82 6.41 -0.06 -2.73
CA ALA A 82 5.22 -0.84 -2.39
C ALA A 82 4.68 -1.58 -3.62
N TYR A 83 4.71 -0.95 -4.80
CA TYR A 83 4.31 -1.59 -6.05
C TYR A 83 5.17 -2.83 -6.36
N TYR A 84 6.50 -2.72 -6.34
CA TYR A 84 7.38 -3.86 -6.62
C TYR A 84 7.28 -4.96 -5.57
N ARG A 85 7.07 -4.59 -4.29
CA ARG A 85 6.76 -5.56 -3.23
C ARG A 85 5.51 -6.37 -3.55
N VAL A 86 4.47 -5.72 -4.09
CA VAL A 86 3.23 -6.40 -4.47
C VAL A 86 3.44 -7.37 -5.62
N LEU A 87 4.18 -6.97 -6.65
CA LEU A 87 4.47 -7.84 -7.79
C LEU A 87 5.25 -9.09 -7.36
N ALA A 88 6.21 -8.93 -6.45
CA ALA A 88 6.95 -10.03 -5.83
C ALA A 88 6.11 -10.89 -4.86
N GLY A 89 4.84 -10.57 -4.65
CA GLY A 89 3.92 -11.38 -3.85
C GLY A 89 4.03 -11.19 -2.34
N TYR A 90 4.77 -10.19 -1.87
CA TYR A 90 5.00 -9.98 -0.44
C TYR A 90 4.01 -8.99 0.18
N SER A 91 3.48 -9.33 1.35
CA SER A 91 2.97 -8.34 2.29
C SER A 91 4.11 -7.67 3.05
N LEU A 92 3.84 -6.53 3.71
CA LEU A 92 4.81 -5.89 4.62
C LEU A 92 5.32 -6.87 5.68
N ALA A 93 4.42 -7.69 6.25
CA ALA A 93 4.76 -8.66 7.29
C ALA A 93 5.68 -9.78 6.79
N GLN A 94 5.61 -10.12 5.50
CA GLN A 94 6.45 -11.15 4.91
C GLN A 94 7.81 -10.60 4.46
N LEU A 95 7.87 -9.42 3.84
CA LEU A 95 9.14 -8.87 3.35
C LEU A 95 10.01 -8.29 4.47
N ALA A 96 9.40 -7.59 5.43
CA ALA A 96 10.13 -6.89 6.48
C ALA A 96 11.18 -7.76 7.22
N PRO A 97 10.86 -8.98 7.72
CA PRO A 97 11.85 -9.82 8.37
C PRO A 97 12.99 -10.25 7.43
N LEU A 98 12.71 -10.49 6.14
CA LEU A 98 13.74 -10.88 5.16
C LEU A 98 14.79 -9.78 4.98
N ILE A 99 14.34 -8.52 4.96
CA ILE A 99 15.22 -7.36 4.82
C ILE A 99 15.80 -6.85 6.15
N GLY A 100 15.48 -7.50 7.28
CA GLY A 100 15.93 -7.08 8.61
C GLY A 100 15.25 -5.80 9.14
N ALA A 101 13.98 -5.58 8.80
CA ALA A 101 13.18 -4.44 9.24
C ALA A 101 11.88 -4.90 9.93
N SER A 102 11.19 -3.97 10.60
CA SER A 102 9.81 -4.20 11.05
C SER A 102 8.80 -3.84 9.95
N PRO A 103 7.57 -4.41 9.94
CA PRO A 103 6.55 -4.06 8.95
C PRO A 103 6.20 -2.56 8.96
N VAL A 104 6.23 -1.94 10.14
CA VAL A 104 6.02 -0.49 10.30
C VAL A 104 7.17 0.30 9.68
N HIS A 105 8.42 -0.12 9.91
CA HIS A 105 9.58 0.56 9.34
C HIS A 105 9.61 0.45 7.81
N LEU A 106 9.37 -0.74 7.26
CA LEU A 106 9.23 -0.94 5.82
C LEU A 106 8.08 -0.08 5.25
N GLY A 107 6.92 -0.04 5.89
CA GLY A 107 5.82 0.84 5.47
C GLY A 107 6.19 2.34 5.50
N ARG A 108 7.05 2.77 6.43
CA ARG A 108 7.61 4.13 6.43
C ARG A 108 8.61 4.35 5.30
N MET A 109 9.45 3.38 4.99
CA MET A 109 10.38 3.43 3.85
C MET A 109 9.61 3.54 2.52
N GLU A 110 8.60 2.69 2.31
CA GLU A 110 7.76 2.68 1.11
C GLU A 110 6.99 3.99 0.91
N ALA A 111 6.58 4.63 2.01
CA ALA A 111 5.95 5.94 2.02
C ALA A 111 6.94 7.13 1.99
N GLY A 112 8.24 6.88 1.88
CA GLY A 112 9.27 7.94 1.88
C GLY A 112 9.45 8.69 3.21
N ARG A 113 8.92 8.14 4.31
CA ARG A 113 8.98 8.70 5.69
C ARG A 113 10.19 8.22 6.50
N SER A 114 11.05 7.40 5.90
CA SER A 114 12.30 6.92 6.49
C SER A 114 13.30 6.65 5.36
N SER A 115 14.58 6.91 5.63
CA SER A 115 15.66 6.55 4.72
C SER A 115 15.84 5.03 4.65
N ILE A 116 16.36 4.55 3.53
CA ILE A 116 16.64 3.13 3.31
C ILE A 116 18.16 2.92 3.37
N PRO A 117 18.67 2.26 4.45
CA PRO A 117 20.09 1.98 4.60
C PRO A 117 20.63 1.11 3.46
N PRO A 118 21.92 1.22 3.08
CA PRO A 118 22.52 0.42 2.00
C PRO A 118 22.27 -1.09 2.13
N GLN A 119 22.49 -1.67 3.31
CA GLN A 119 22.25 -3.10 3.55
C GLN A 119 20.80 -3.56 3.30
N VAL A 120 19.82 -2.66 3.43
CA VAL A 120 18.41 -2.95 3.14
C VAL A 120 18.16 -2.87 1.63
N ARG A 121 18.87 -2.00 0.90
CA ARG A 121 18.77 -1.88 -0.55
C ARG A 121 19.20 -3.15 -1.26
N ASP A 122 20.30 -3.76 -0.81
CA ASP A 122 20.80 -5.01 -1.39
C ASP A 122 19.79 -6.14 -1.23
N LYS A 123 19.21 -6.30 -0.04
CA LYS A 123 18.15 -7.29 0.21
C LYS A 123 16.86 -7.00 -0.56
N LEU A 124 16.53 -5.72 -0.77
CA LEU A 124 15.38 -5.33 -1.60
C LEU A 124 15.61 -5.71 -3.06
N LYS A 125 16.83 -5.53 -3.61
CA LYS A 125 17.17 -5.96 -4.97
C LYS A 125 17.00 -7.47 -5.13
N GLU A 126 17.51 -8.24 -4.18
CA GLU A 126 17.41 -9.71 -4.17
C GLU A 126 15.94 -10.17 -4.11
N HIS A 127 15.19 -9.77 -3.10
CA HIS A 127 13.84 -10.29 -2.89
C HIS A 127 12.78 -9.72 -3.83
N LEU A 128 12.99 -8.52 -4.37
CA LEU A 128 12.06 -7.89 -5.31
C LEU A 128 12.48 -8.07 -6.78
N ASN A 129 13.60 -8.77 -7.02
CA ASN A 129 14.20 -8.96 -8.35
C ASN A 129 14.36 -7.63 -9.12
N LEU A 130 14.97 -6.64 -8.47
CA LEU A 130 15.22 -5.32 -9.03
C LEU A 130 16.71 -5.11 -9.30
N ASP A 131 17.03 -4.45 -10.40
CA ASP A 131 18.36 -3.88 -10.60
C ASP A 131 18.54 -2.56 -9.81
N GLU A 132 19.77 -2.05 -9.79
CA GLU A 132 20.11 -0.82 -9.06
C GLU A 132 19.37 0.41 -9.59
N GLU A 133 19.20 0.51 -10.91
CA GLU A 133 18.55 1.67 -11.55
C GLU A 133 17.05 1.70 -11.22
N LEU A 134 16.39 0.56 -11.31
CA LEU A 134 14.98 0.37 -11.03
C LEU A 134 14.70 0.58 -9.55
N LEU A 135 15.57 0.07 -8.66
CA LEU A 135 15.48 0.35 -7.22
C LEU A 135 15.60 1.86 -6.97
N ALA A 136 16.58 2.55 -7.55
CA ALA A 136 16.76 3.99 -7.38
C ALA A 136 15.52 4.78 -7.85
N LYS A 137 14.93 4.40 -8.99
CA LYS A 137 13.66 4.98 -9.49
C LYS A 137 12.51 4.74 -8.50
N ALA A 138 12.38 3.53 -7.96
CA ALA A 138 11.33 3.19 -6.99
C ALA A 138 11.48 3.97 -5.68
N ILE A 139 12.70 4.09 -5.14
CA ILE A 139 13.01 4.90 -3.94
C ILE A 139 12.67 6.36 -4.18
N ARG A 140 13.09 6.92 -5.32
CA ARG A 140 12.78 8.31 -5.68
C ARG A 140 11.28 8.55 -5.72
N ARG A 141 10.50 7.64 -6.32
CA ARG A 141 9.03 7.73 -6.38
C ARG A 141 8.38 7.64 -5.00
N SER A 142 8.89 6.80 -4.11
CA SER A 142 8.47 6.76 -2.70
C SER A 142 8.68 8.11 -1.98
N GLN A 143 9.77 8.82 -2.29
CA GLN A 143 10.08 10.13 -1.70
C GLN A 143 9.29 11.28 -2.33
N THR A 144 9.02 11.27 -3.63
CA THR A 144 8.28 12.35 -4.31
C THR A 144 6.82 12.44 -3.88
N HIS A 145 6.22 11.32 -3.48
CA HIS A 145 4.86 11.30 -2.94
C HIS A 145 4.71 12.07 -1.59
N ARG A 146 5.84 12.51 -1.00
CA ARG A 146 5.91 13.46 0.13
C ARG A 146 5.39 14.85 -0.24
N ARG A 147 5.47 15.24 -1.51
CA ARG A 147 5.23 16.62 -1.98
C ARG A 147 3.76 16.93 -2.32
N HIS A 148 2.79 16.33 -1.64
CA HIS A 148 1.48 16.99 -1.55
C HIS A 148 1.57 18.00 -0.39
N PRO A 149 1.61 19.31 -0.66
CA PRO A 149 1.47 20.29 0.41
C PRO A 149 0.08 20.05 1.01
N VAL A 150 0.05 19.71 2.30
CA VAL A 150 -1.18 19.85 3.06
C VAL A 150 -1.42 21.36 3.10
N ALA A 151 -2.30 21.87 2.23
CA ALA A 151 -2.92 23.15 2.48
C ALA A 151 -3.51 23.04 3.89
N ARG A 152 -2.99 23.81 4.85
CA ARG A 152 -3.60 23.94 6.16
C ARG A 152 -4.60 25.10 6.08
N PRO A 153 -5.90 24.90 5.90
CA PRO A 153 -6.87 25.89 6.34
C PRO A 153 -7.12 25.63 7.83
N PHE A 154 -6.24 26.16 8.67
CA PHE A 154 -6.63 26.46 10.05
C PHE A 154 -6.46 27.96 10.21
N GLU A 155 -7.49 28.69 9.79
CA GLU A 155 -7.72 30.05 10.28
C GLU A 155 -7.92 29.94 11.80
N PHE A 156 -6.99 30.51 12.55
CA PHE A 156 -7.17 30.72 13.97
C PHE A 156 -8.25 31.79 14.15
N VAL A 157 -9.48 31.37 14.42
CA VAL A 157 -10.50 32.27 14.97
C VAL A 157 -10.02 32.70 16.36
N LYS A 158 -9.70 33.98 16.53
CA LYS A 158 -9.46 34.58 17.85
C LYS A 158 -10.75 34.47 18.67
N VAL A 159 -10.76 33.59 19.66
CA VAL A 159 -11.81 33.56 20.69
C VAL A 159 -11.55 34.75 21.62
N ALA A 160 -12.48 35.70 21.65
CA ALA A 160 -12.47 36.79 22.62
C ALA A 160 -12.65 36.23 24.03
N GLN A 161 -11.82 36.68 24.97
CA GLN A 161 -11.92 36.31 26.39
C GLN A 161 -13.19 36.92 27.01
N PRO A 162 -13.94 36.22 27.88
CA PRO A 162 -15.06 36.80 28.58
C PRO A 162 -14.58 37.79 29.66
N ALA A 163 -15.24 38.95 29.71
CA ALA A 163 -14.97 40.03 30.65
C ALA A 163 -15.17 39.59 32.11
N THR A 164 -14.15 39.81 32.94
CA THR A 164 -14.20 39.67 34.39
C THR A 164 -15.10 40.77 34.98
N GLN A 165 -16.17 40.39 35.69
CA GLN A 165 -16.97 41.33 36.48
C GLN A 165 -16.14 41.87 37.66
N PRO A 166 -16.15 43.18 37.96
CA PRO A 166 -15.51 43.69 39.17
C PRO A 166 -16.37 43.40 40.41
N ALA A 167 -15.70 42.84 41.43
CA ALA A 167 -16.26 42.57 42.74
C ALA A 167 -16.49 43.86 43.53
N THR A 168 -17.65 43.94 44.16
CA THR A 168 -18.05 44.93 45.15
C THR A 168 -17.15 44.88 46.39
N GLN A 169 -16.55 46.01 46.78
CA GLN A 169 -16.13 46.25 48.15
C GLN A 169 -16.61 47.64 48.60
N HIS A 170 -17.46 47.62 49.62
CA HIS A 170 -17.77 48.77 50.48
C HIS A 170 -16.59 49.05 51.42
N LEU A 171 -16.34 50.33 51.77
CA LEU A 171 -16.38 50.88 53.15
C LEU A 171 -15.71 52.27 53.27
N ILE A 172 -16.52 53.25 53.71
CA ILE A 172 -16.27 54.30 54.74
C ILE A 172 -15.26 55.44 54.49
N GLY A 173 -15.77 56.68 54.59
CA GLY A 173 -15.21 57.64 55.55
C GLY A 173 -15.19 59.12 55.16
N ALA A 174 -15.83 59.93 56.02
CA ALA A 174 -15.77 61.40 56.20
C ALA A 174 -16.75 62.26 55.38
#